data_AF-A0A960T687-F1
#
_entry.id   AF-A0A960T687-F1
#
_cell.length_a   1.000
_cell.length_b   1.000
_cell.length_c   1.000
_cell.angle_alpha   90.00
_cell.angle_beta   90.00
_cell.angle_gamma   90.00
#
_symmetry.space_group_name_H-M   'P 1'
#
loop_
_entity.id
_entity.type
_entity.pdbx_description
1 polymer ?
#
loop_
_entity_poly.entity_id
_entity_poly.type
_entity_poly.pdbx_seq_one_letter_code
_entity_poly.pdbx_strand_id
1 'polypeptide(L)'
;MDDWEIRGYEGVTHSGIIVSDPNDAHVLSAALHCGADYLVTANVRDFRASAEPPPIQVLSPDAFLCILSKSKLPELLLVLIEAQKHLSRPPKTMPEYLHGLREVGLIECSEVFKQEMLRLELS
;
A
#
# COMPACT_ATOMS: atom_id res chain seq x y z
N MET A 1 -5.04 24.37 -19.55
CA MET A 1 -5.95 24.47 -18.40
C MET A 1 -6.31 23.03 -18.13
N ASP A 2 -5.72 22.45 -17.09
CA ASP A 2 -5.87 21.03 -16.81
C ASP A 2 -7.15 20.79 -16.01
N ASP A 3 -7.87 19.72 -16.31
CA ASP A 3 -9.23 19.43 -15.82
C ASP A 3 -9.37 19.25 -14.28
N TRP A 4 -8.28 19.39 -13.52
CA TRP A 4 -8.23 19.12 -12.07
C TRP A 4 -8.12 20.38 -11.18
N GLU A 5 -7.93 21.57 -11.76
CA GLU A 5 -7.71 22.80 -10.98
C GLU A 5 -9.04 23.45 -10.55
N ILE A 6 -9.56 23.09 -9.36
CA ILE A 6 -10.69 23.80 -8.72
C ILE A 6 -10.14 24.85 -7.75
N ARG A 7 -10.13 26.12 -8.17
CA ARG A 7 -9.69 27.24 -7.32
C ARG A 7 -10.67 27.49 -6.18
N GLY A 8 -10.15 27.56 -4.94
CA GLY A 8 -10.94 27.82 -3.73
C GLY A 8 -11.41 26.58 -2.95
N TYR A 9 -11.09 25.37 -3.42
CA TYR A 9 -11.34 24.07 -2.75
C TYR A 9 -10.05 23.24 -2.64
N GLU A 10 -8.90 23.92 -2.56
CA GLU A 10 -7.59 23.28 -2.48
C GLU A 10 -7.50 22.42 -1.21
N GLY A 11 -7.41 21.09 -1.39
CA GLY A 11 -7.23 20.15 -0.28
C GLY A 11 -8.49 19.74 0.47
N VAL A 12 -9.69 20.13 0.03
CA VAL A 12 -10.95 19.71 0.67
C VAL A 12 -11.60 18.60 -0.15
N THR A 13 -11.81 17.44 0.45
CA THR A 13 -12.58 16.37 -0.18
C THR A 13 -14.06 16.76 -0.34
N HIS A 14 -14.80 16.06 -1.19
CA HIS A 14 -16.26 16.27 -1.32
C HIS A 14 -17.03 16.08 0.01
N SER A 15 -16.42 15.41 0.98
CA SER A 15 -16.94 15.18 2.33
C SER A 15 -16.45 16.22 3.36
N GLY A 16 -15.73 17.27 2.94
CA GLY A 16 -15.25 18.35 3.82
C GLY A 16 -13.95 18.06 4.57
N ILE A 17 -13.31 16.90 4.34
CA ILE A 17 -12.06 16.54 5.01
C ILE A 17 -10.90 17.23 4.31
N ILE A 18 -10.04 17.89 5.08
CA ILE A 18 -8.83 18.54 4.59
C ILE A 18 -7.69 17.52 4.51
N VAL A 19 -6.96 17.45 3.42
CA VAL A 19 -5.71 16.68 3.33
C VAL A 19 -4.51 17.61 3.36
N SER A 20 -3.35 17.07 3.75
CA SER A 20 -2.12 17.87 3.90
C SER A 20 -1.57 18.33 2.55
N ASP A 21 -1.65 17.47 1.54
CA ASP A 21 -1.35 17.80 0.15
C ASP A 21 -2.66 18.03 -0.62
N PRO A 22 -2.92 19.24 -1.12
CA PRO A 22 -4.11 19.52 -1.92
C PRO A 22 -4.30 18.60 -3.13
N ASN A 23 -3.21 18.11 -3.72
CA ASN A 23 -3.27 17.19 -4.84
C ASN A 23 -3.77 15.81 -4.42
N ASP A 24 -3.74 15.44 -3.15
CA ASP A 24 -4.18 14.12 -2.68
C ASP A 24 -5.69 14.07 -2.34
N ALA A 25 -6.40 15.20 -2.40
CA ALA A 25 -7.81 15.30 -2.03
C ALA A 25 -8.71 14.42 -2.92
N HIS A 26 -8.36 14.24 -4.19
CA HIS A 26 -9.10 13.40 -5.13
C HIS A 26 -8.94 11.91 -4.80
N VAL A 27 -7.75 11.49 -4.36
CA VAL A 27 -7.48 10.10 -3.95
C VAL A 27 -8.36 9.74 -2.74
N LEU A 28 -8.39 10.61 -1.73
CA LEU A 28 -9.25 10.40 -0.56
C LEU A 28 -10.74 10.46 -0.94
N SER A 29 -11.14 11.41 -1.79
CA SER A 29 -12.52 11.50 -2.27
C SER A 29 -12.97 10.24 -3.00
N ALA A 30 -12.11 9.64 -3.84
CA ALA A 30 -12.40 8.41 -4.54
C ALA A 30 -12.60 7.23 -3.58
N ALA A 31 -11.71 7.10 -2.58
CA ALA A 31 -11.80 6.05 -1.56
C ALA A 31 -13.07 6.16 -0.72
N LEU A 32 -13.46 7.39 -0.35
CA LEU A 32 -14.72 7.64 0.36
C LEU A 32 -15.94 7.34 -0.53
N HIS A 33 -15.91 7.77 -1.78
CA HIS A 33 -17.02 7.57 -2.72
C HIS A 33 -17.27 6.09 -3.02
N CYS A 34 -16.23 5.27 -3.14
CA CYS A 34 -16.39 3.84 -3.38
C CYS A 34 -16.65 3.02 -2.10
N GLY A 35 -16.67 3.66 -0.93
CA GLY A 35 -16.87 2.97 0.35
C GLY A 35 -15.74 2.01 0.69
N ALA A 36 -14.49 2.35 0.35
CA ALA A 36 -13.35 1.50 0.63
C ALA A 36 -13.08 1.37 2.13
N ASP A 37 -12.77 0.16 2.59
CA ASP A 37 -12.32 -0.08 3.97
C ASP A 37 -10.91 0.50 4.21
N TYR A 38 -10.05 0.43 3.19
CA TYR A 38 -8.64 0.80 3.27
C TYR A 38 -8.22 1.70 2.11
N LEU A 39 -7.46 2.75 2.42
CA LEU A 39 -6.64 3.49 1.47
C LEU A 39 -5.18 3.07 1.65
N VAL A 40 -4.61 2.39 0.67
CA VAL A 40 -3.22 1.89 0.72
C VAL A 40 -2.30 2.87 -0.02
N THR A 41 -1.33 3.46 0.68
CA THR A 41 -0.42 4.46 0.11
C THR A 41 0.93 4.48 0.82
N ALA A 42 2.02 4.77 0.10
CA ALA A 42 3.32 5.03 0.72
C ALA A 42 3.35 6.38 1.47
N ASN A 43 2.47 7.30 1.10
CA ASN A 43 2.40 8.67 1.60
C ASN A 43 1.40 8.82 2.76
N VAL A 44 1.40 7.85 3.69
CA VAL A 44 0.39 7.77 4.77
C VAL A 44 0.24 9.08 5.56
N ARG A 45 1.34 9.81 5.76
CA ARG A 45 1.37 11.08 6.52
C ARG A 45 0.50 12.16 5.86
N ASP A 46 0.39 12.16 4.55
CA ASP A 46 -0.29 13.23 3.79
C ASP A 46 -1.82 13.17 3.99
N PHE A 47 -2.32 12.00 4.41
CA PHE A 47 -3.73 11.74 4.74
C PHE A 47 -4.04 11.73 6.25
N ARG A 48 -3.04 11.98 7.11
CA ARG A 48 -3.20 11.96 8.58
C ARG A 48 -3.21 13.34 9.24
N ALA A 49 -2.82 14.42 8.56
CA ALA A 49 -2.63 15.72 9.22
C ALA A 49 -3.90 16.57 9.38
N SER A 50 -5.08 16.03 9.08
CA SER A 50 -6.34 16.74 9.33
C SER A 50 -6.76 16.67 10.80
N ALA A 51 -7.43 17.72 11.27
CA ALA A 51 -8.03 17.79 12.60
C ALA A 51 -9.04 16.65 12.85
N GLU A 52 -9.61 16.08 11.79
CA GLU A 52 -10.49 14.93 11.83
C GLU A 52 -9.94 13.80 10.93
N PRO A 53 -9.61 12.63 11.48
CA PRO A 53 -9.15 11.52 10.66
C PRO A 53 -10.28 11.07 9.71
N PRO A 54 -9.96 10.65 8.48
CA PRO A 54 -10.97 10.16 7.57
C PRO A 54 -11.64 8.89 8.13
N PRO A 55 -12.91 8.62 7.79
CA PRO A 55 -13.64 7.44 8.27
C PRO A 55 -13.13 6.12 7.66
N ILE A 56 -12.03 6.14 6.91
CA ILE A 56 -11.38 4.99 6.28
C ILE A 56 -9.97 4.81 6.85
N GLN A 57 -9.48 3.57 6.85
CA GLN A 57 -8.14 3.29 7.37
C GLN A 57 -7.08 3.55 6.30
N VAL A 58 -6.16 4.49 6.58
CA VAL A 58 -5.00 4.75 5.72
C VAL A 58 -3.82 3.90 6.16
N LEU A 59 -3.38 2.99 5.31
CA LEU A 59 -2.33 2.01 5.57
C LEU A 59 -1.15 2.14 4.62
N SER A 60 0.04 1.80 5.10
CA SER A 60 1.19 1.57 4.21
C SER A 60 0.99 0.26 3.43
N PRO A 61 1.64 0.10 2.26
CA PRO A 61 1.63 -1.17 1.54
C PRO A 61 2.11 -2.34 2.40
N ASP A 62 3.13 -2.13 3.23
CA ASP A 62 3.67 -3.15 4.14
C ASP A 62 2.63 -3.61 5.17
N ALA A 63 1.96 -2.65 5.83
CA ALA A 63 0.92 -2.95 6.81
C ALA A 63 -0.28 -3.68 6.16
N PHE A 64 -0.68 -3.25 4.96
CA PHE A 64 -1.78 -3.87 4.24
C PHE A 64 -1.46 -5.32 3.87
N LEU A 65 -0.26 -5.59 3.33
CA LEU A 65 0.14 -6.97 3.00
C LEU A 65 0.27 -7.84 4.26
N CYS A 66 0.68 -7.29 5.41
CA CYS A 66 0.68 -8.00 6.69
C CYS A 66 -0.73 -8.35 7.19
N ILE A 67 -1.74 -7.53 6.87
CA ILE A 67 -3.15 -7.87 7.16
C ILE A 67 -3.60 -9.01 6.25
N LEU A 68 -3.32 -8.92 4.94
CA LEU A 68 -3.68 -9.96 4.00
C LEU A 68 -3.00 -11.30 4.33
N SER A 69 -1.73 -11.28 4.72
CA SER A 69 -0.98 -12.51 5.04
C SER A 69 -1.60 -13.31 6.18
N LYS A 70 -2.31 -12.68 7.12
CA LYS A 70 -3.01 -13.40 8.20
C LYS A 70 -4.09 -14.36 7.69
N SER A 71 -4.62 -14.14 6.49
CA SER A 71 -5.74 -14.94 5.94
C SER A 71 -5.49 -15.52 4.55
N LYS A 72 -4.49 -15.01 3.82
CA LYS A 72 -4.22 -15.30 2.40
C LYS A 72 -2.75 -15.56 2.10
N LEU A 73 -1.98 -16.02 3.10
CA LEU A 73 -0.54 -16.24 2.94
C LEU A 73 -0.17 -17.16 1.77
N PRO A 74 -0.82 -18.33 1.58
CA PRO A 74 -0.48 -19.21 0.45
C PRO A 74 -0.67 -18.53 -0.92
N GLU A 75 -1.77 -17.81 -1.10
CA GLU A 75 -2.07 -17.09 -2.34
C GLU A 75 -1.09 -15.92 -2.55
N LEU A 76 -0.74 -15.19 -1.50
CA LEU A 76 0.26 -14.13 -1.57
C LEU A 76 1.64 -14.67 -1.97
N LEU A 77 2.05 -15.83 -1.45
CA LEU A 77 3.31 -16.45 -1.83
C LEU A 77 3.34 -16.85 -3.31
N LEU A 78 2.24 -17.36 -3.85
CA LEU A 78 2.13 -17.67 -5.29
C LEU A 78 2.28 -16.40 -6.14
N VAL A 79 1.58 -15.33 -5.77
CA VAL A 79 1.68 -14.03 -6.45
C VAL A 79 3.11 -13.48 -6.35
N LEU A 80 3.77 -13.62 -5.20
CA LEU A 80 5.14 -13.17 -4.98
C LEU A 80 6.14 -13.93 -5.85
N ILE A 81 6.01 -15.25 -5.95
CA ILE A 81 6.82 -16.10 -6.84
C ILE A 81 6.63 -15.68 -8.30
N GLU A 82 5.39 -15.41 -8.72
CA GLU A 82 5.13 -14.99 -10.09
C GLU A 82 5.68 -13.58 -10.37
N ALA A 83 5.49 -12.64 -9.46
CA ALA A 83 6.04 -11.29 -9.56
C ALA A 83 7.58 -11.30 -9.64
N GLN A 84 8.23 -12.17 -8.85
CA GLN A 84 9.68 -12.38 -8.91
C GLN A 84 10.14 -12.87 -10.30
N LYS A 85 9.43 -13.83 -10.91
CA LYS A 85 9.77 -14.33 -12.25
C LYS A 85 9.63 -13.26 -13.33
N HIS A 86 8.70 -12.32 -13.18
CA HIS A 86 8.52 -11.22 -14.12
C HIS A 86 9.66 -10.19 -14.08
N LEU A 87 10.40 -10.10 -12.96
CA LEU A 87 11.63 -9.31 -12.86
C LEU A 87 12.76 -10.02 -13.61
N SER A 88 12.74 -9.92 -14.94
CA SER A 88 13.69 -10.59 -15.83
C SER A 88 14.94 -9.76 -16.15
N ARG A 89 15.03 -8.51 -15.66
CA ARG A 89 16.10 -7.56 -16.00
C ARG A 89 16.46 -6.62 -14.84
N PRO A 90 17.46 -6.97 -14.01
CA PRO A 90 18.14 -8.26 -13.91
C PRO A 90 17.24 -9.33 -13.25
N PRO A 91 17.42 -10.62 -13.57
CA PRO A 91 16.79 -11.70 -12.81
C PRO A 91 17.28 -11.66 -11.36
N LYS A 92 16.36 -11.80 -10.41
CA LYS A 92 16.67 -11.86 -8.98
C LYS A 92 16.36 -13.26 -8.45
N THR A 93 17.19 -13.82 -7.60
CA THR A 93 16.83 -14.97 -6.77
C THR A 93 15.77 -14.59 -5.75
N MET A 94 15.09 -15.56 -5.13
CA MET A 94 14.07 -15.26 -4.11
C MET A 94 14.64 -14.45 -2.92
N PRO A 95 15.83 -14.78 -2.35
CA PRO A 95 16.43 -13.96 -1.30
C PRO A 95 16.73 -12.52 -1.73
N GLU A 96 17.25 -12.31 -2.95
CA GLU A 96 17.50 -10.97 -3.50
C GLU A 96 16.21 -10.19 -3.74
N TYR A 97 15.14 -10.90 -4.14
CA TYR A 97 13.84 -10.29 -4.33
C TYR A 97 13.24 -9.83 -3.00
N LEU A 98 13.22 -10.70 -1.97
CA LEU A 98 12.77 -10.35 -0.62
C LEU A 98 13.58 -9.20 -0.03
N HIS A 99 14.89 -9.16 -0.27
CA HIS A 99 15.73 -8.02 0.12
C HIS A 99 15.29 -6.73 -0.57
N GLY A 100 15.03 -6.76 -1.88
CA GLY A 100 14.54 -5.60 -2.62
C GLY A 100 13.16 -5.12 -2.15
N LEU A 101 12.26 -6.03 -1.76
CA LEU A 101 10.97 -5.67 -1.17
C LEU A 101 11.17 -4.87 0.14
N ARG A 102 12.12 -5.29 0.97
CA ARG A 102 12.49 -4.57 2.19
C ARG A 102 13.05 -3.18 1.89
N GLU A 103 13.89 -3.02 0.88
CA GLU A 103 14.47 -1.73 0.48
C GLU A 103 13.42 -0.71 0.03
N VAL A 104 12.32 -1.18 -0.59
CA VAL A 104 11.19 -0.32 -1.00
C VAL A 104 10.15 -0.11 0.11
N GLY A 105 10.45 -0.55 1.33
CA GLY A 105 9.63 -0.30 2.52
C GLY A 105 8.65 -1.42 2.91
N LEU A 106 8.69 -2.59 2.26
CA LEU A 106 7.92 -3.78 2.65
C LEU A 106 8.68 -4.60 3.72
N ILE A 107 8.96 -3.97 4.85
CA ILE A 107 9.90 -4.46 5.87
C ILE A 107 9.34 -5.65 6.64
N GLU A 108 8.14 -5.52 7.21
CA GLU A 108 7.54 -6.55 8.05
C GLU A 108 7.05 -7.71 7.18
N CYS A 109 6.42 -7.39 6.05
CA CYS A 109 5.82 -8.40 5.20
C CYS A 109 6.88 -9.29 4.52
N SER A 110 8.02 -8.72 4.12
CA SER A 110 9.13 -9.51 3.56
C SER A 110 9.67 -10.55 4.55
N GLU A 111 9.67 -10.25 5.85
CA GLU A 111 10.09 -11.20 6.87
C GLU A 111 9.05 -12.32 7.06
N VAL A 112 7.74 -11.99 7.05
CA VAL A 112 6.67 -12.99 7.09
C VAL A 112 6.82 -14.01 5.95
N PHE A 113 7.04 -13.52 4.73
CA PHE A 113 7.22 -14.39 3.57
C PHE A 113 8.46 -15.28 3.68
N LYS A 114 9.58 -14.70 4.14
CA LYS A 114 10.83 -15.45 4.36
C LYS A 114 10.63 -16.58 5.37
N GLN A 115 9.98 -16.31 6.50
CA GLN A 115 9.74 -17.32 7.53
C GLN A 115 8.85 -18.46 7.02
N GLU A 116 7.81 -18.13 6.26
CA GLU A 116 6.92 -19.14 5.70
C GLU A 116 7.61 -20.01 4.64
N MET A 117 8.46 -19.42 3.80
CA MET A 117 9.25 -20.17 2.83
C MET A 117 10.21 -21.15 3.51
N LEU A 118 10.94 -20.70 4.54
CA LEU A 118 11.81 -21.58 5.34
C LEU A 118 11.02 -22.71 6.00
N ARG A 119 9.81 -22.43 6.49
CA ARG A 119 8.94 -23.44 7.08
C ARG A 119 8.55 -24.53 6.07
N LEU A 120 8.27 -24.15 4.83
CA LEU A 120 7.92 -25.08 3.75
C LEU A 120 9.11 -25.90 3.23
N GLU A 121 10.33 -25.35 3.27
CA GLU A 121 11.56 -26.10 2.91
C GLU A 121 11.92 -27.17 3.95
N LEU A 122 11.45 -27.02 5.20
CA LEU A 122 11.72 -27.90 6.33
C LEU A 122 10.62 -28.95 6.57
N SER A 123 9.52 -28.93 5.81
CA SER A 123 8.37 -29.85 5.93
C SER A 123 8.38 -30.94 4.86
#